data_AF-A0A847WGX5-F1
#
_entry.id   AF-A0A847WGX5-F1
#
_cell.length_a   1.000
_cell.length_b   1.000
_cell.length_c   1.000
_cell.angle_alpha   90.00
_cell.angle_beta   90.00
_cell.angle_gamma   90.00
#
_symmetry.space_group_name_H-M   'P 1'
#
loop_
_entity.id
_entity.type
_entity.pdbx_description
1 polymer ?
#
loop_
_entity_poly.entity_id
_entity_poly.type
_entity_poly.pdbx_seq_one_letter_code
_entity_poly.pdbx_strand_id
1 'polypeptide(L)' 'MIRLSKEQVIKIHSMLIEQTGGSDGIRDDGLLDSALNAP' A
#
# COMPACT_ATOMS: atom_id res chain seq x y z
N MET A 1 -0.53 -0.75 -19.27
CA MET A 1 -1.11 -0.31 -17.98
C MET A 1 0.04 -0.15 -17.01
N ILE A 2 0.14 0.99 -16.31
CA ILE A 2 1.19 1.18 -15.30
C ILE A 2 0.70 0.47 -14.03
N ARG A 3 1.46 -0.51 -13.53
CA ARG A 3 1.20 -1.20 -12.25
C ARG A 3 2.20 -0.72 -11.21
N LEU A 4 1.72 -0.38 -10.02
CA LEU A 4 2.56 -0.04 -8.88
C LEU A 4 3.07 -1.33 -8.23
N SER A 5 4.35 -1.35 -7.84
CA SER A 5 4.88 -2.42 -7.01
C SER A 5 4.34 -2.29 -5.58
N LYS A 6 4.37 -3.40 -4.84
CA LYS A 6 3.99 -3.43 -3.43
C LYS A 6 4.73 -2.39 -2.60
N GLU A 7 6.05 -2.27 -2.82
CA GLU A 7 6.89 -1.28 -2.14
C GLU A 7 6.48 0.15 -2.45
N GLN A 8 6.09 0.45 -3.70
CA GLN A 8 5.60 1.76 -4.09
C GLN A 8 4.29 2.10 -3.37
N VAL A 9 3.36 1.14 -3.28
CA VAL A 9 2.08 1.33 -2.58
C VAL A 9 2.28 1.56 -1.09
N ILE A 10 3.16 0.78 -0.44
CA ILE A 10 3.49 0.95 0.98
C ILE A 10 4.10 2.33 1.23
N LYS A 11 5.03 2.76 0.37
CA LYS A 11 5.66 4.07 0.50
C LYS A 11 4.65 5.20 0.36
N ILE A 12 3.73 5.11 -0.60
CA ILE A 12 2.65 6.09 -0.78
C ILE A 12 1.75 6.12 0.46
N HIS A 13 1.37 4.97 0.99
CA HIS A 13 0.56 4.89 2.20
C HIS A 13 1.22 5.58 3.40
N SER A 14 2.48 5.25 3.69
CA SER A 14 3.23 5.85 4.80
C SER A 14 3.35 7.37 4.65
N MET A 15 3.69 7.87 3.44
CA MET A 15 3.75 9.31 3.16
C MET A 15 2.40 10.01 3.39
N LEU A 16 1.28 9.37 3.04
CA LEU A 16 -0.05 9.93 3.28
C LEU A 16 -0.36 9.99 4.77
N ILE A 17 -0.05 8.93 5.52
CA ILE A 17 -0.27 8.88 6.97
C ILE A 17 0.59 9.92 7.70
N GLU A 18 1.82 10.16 7.26
CA GLU A 18 2.66 11.25 7.80
C GLU A 18 2.03 12.63 7.62
N GLN A 19 1.30 12.86 6.53
CA GLN A 19 0.67 14.14 6.23
C GLN A 19 -0.74 14.31 6.82
N THR A 20 -1.54 13.25 6.81
CA THR A 20 -2.95 13.30 7.24
C THR A 20 -3.15 12.84 8.68
N GLY A 21 -2.14 12.22 9.28
CA GLY A 21 -2.29 11.41 10.48
C GLY A 21 -3.01 10.08 10.20
N GLY A 22 -2.90 9.14 11.14
CA GLY A 22 -3.50 7.81 11.04
C GLY A 22 -2.59 6.73 11.63
N SER A 23 -2.99 5.47 11.45
CA SER A 23 -2.17 4.31 11.80
C SER A 23 -1.39 3.85 10.58
N ASP A 24 -0.07 3.88 10.67
CA ASP A 24 0.82 3.32 9.66
C ASP A 24 0.95 1.80 9.80
N GLY A 25 1.29 1.13 8.70
CA GLY A 25 1.52 -0.32 8.64
C GLY A 25 0.47 -1.09 7.84
N ILE A 26 0.75 -2.38 7.63
CA ILE A 26 -0.06 -3.27 6.80
C ILE A 26 -0.79 -4.24 7.71
N ARG A 27 -2.11 -4.34 7.55
CA ARG A 27 -2.94 -5.26 8.34
C ARG A 27 -2.72 -6.72 7.95
N ASP A 28 -2.70 -6.99 6.65
CA ASP A 28 -2.53 -8.33 6.10
C ASP A 28 -1.78 -8.24 4.78
N ASP A 29 -0.63 -8.91 4.74
CA ASP A 29 0.29 -8.87 3.61
C ASP A 29 -0.22 -9.68 2.41
N GLY A 30 -0.90 -10.82 2.67
CA GLY A 30 -1.49 -11.66 1.63
C GLY A 30 -2.71 -11.03 0.97
N LEU A 31 -3.47 -10.24 1.73
CA LEU A 31 -4.56 -9.42 1.18
C LEU A 31 -4.01 -8.31 0.27
N LEU A 32 -2.92 -7.66 0.67
CA LEU A 32 -2.26 -6.64 -0.16
C LEU A 32 -1.74 -7.24 -1.47
N ASP A 33 -1.06 -8.39 -1.41
CA ASP A 33 -0.60 -9.09 -2.61
C ASP A 33 -1.77 -9.51 -3.52
N SER A 34 -2.87 -10.00 -2.95
CA SER A 34 -4.07 -10.37 -3.70
C SER A 34 -4.67 -9.15 -4.43
N ALA A 35 -4.72 -7.99 -3.75
CA ALA A 35 -5.24 -6.75 -4.33
C ALA A 35 -4.35 -6.21 -5.47
N LEU A 36 -3.03 -6.34 -5.36
CA LEU A 36 -2.09 -5.90 -6.40
C LEU A 36 -2.07 -6.81 -7.63
N ASN A 37 -2.42 -8.09 -7.45
CA ASN A 37 -2.48 -9.07 -8.53
C ASN A 37 -3.86 -9.17 -9.20
N ALA A 38 -4.89 -8.55 -8.63
CA ALA A 38 -6.20 -8.44 -9.27
C ALA A 38 -6.09 -7.77 -10.66
N PRO A 39 -6.88 -8.22 -11.65
CA PRO A 39 -6.83 -7.71 -13.02
C PRO A 39 -7.21 -6.23 -13.14
#